data_AF-A0A7K4HJ81-F1
#
_entry.id   AF-A0A7K4HJ81-F1
#
_cell.length_a   1.000
_cell.length_b   1.000
_cell.length_c   1.000
_cell.angle_alpha   90.00
_cell.angle_beta   90.00
_cell.angle_gamma   90.00
#
_symmetry.space_group_name_H-M   'P 1'
#
loop_
_entity.id
_entity.type
_entity.pdbx_description
1 polymer ?
#
loop_
_entity_poly.entity_id
_entity_poly.type
_entity_poly.pdbx_seq_one_letter_code
_entity_poly.pdbx_strand_id
1 'polypeptide(L)'
;MEKKNLAITVLIVALLGSGIANILLVVLQPRSSAPELGVAYSRVTSSGPDTLELIDAWDQASNDVLEQVVETLFFYDLTDLDLPRINLLAYSYFWEDVTTLH
;
A
#
# COMPACT_ATOMS: atom_id res chain seq x y z
N MET A 1 -53.42 13.81 0.24
CA MET A 1 -52.61 12.58 0.10
C MET A 1 -52.63 11.85 1.44
N GLU A 2 -52.85 10.54 1.44
CA GLU A 2 -52.72 9.74 2.67
C GLU A 2 -51.28 9.82 3.19
N LYS A 3 -51.10 9.72 4.52
CA LYS A 3 -49.77 9.76 5.16
C LYS A 3 -48.81 8.71 4.58
N LYS A 4 -49.34 7.56 4.15
CA LYS A 4 -48.58 6.50 3.47
C LYS A 4 -48.03 6.94 2.11
N ASN A 5 -48.82 7.65 1.31
CA ASN A 5 -48.40 8.14 0.00
C ASN A 5 -47.35 9.26 0.13
N LEU A 6 -47.45 10.08 1.18
CA LEU A 6 -46.40 11.07 1.47
C LEU A 6 -45.08 10.40 1.87
N ALA A 7 -45.14 9.39 2.74
CA ALA A 7 -43.95 8.66 3.19
C ALA A 7 -43.23 7.94 2.03
N ILE A 8 -43.99 7.33 1.11
CA ILE A 8 -43.45 6.67 -0.08
C ILE A 8 -42.75 7.68 -0.99
N THR A 9 -43.37 8.83 -1.25
CA THR A 9 -42.77 9.88 -2.08
C THR A 9 -41.46 10.40 -1.51
N VAL A 10 -41.40 10.62 -0.19
CA VAL A 10 -40.16 11.06 0.49
C VAL A 10 -39.06 10.01 0.35
N LEU A 11 -39.41 8.73 0.48
CA LEU A 11 -38.45 7.62 0.38
C LEU A 11 -37.85 7.51 -1.03
N ILE A 12 -38.67 7.69 -2.07
CA ILE A 12 -38.23 7.70 -3.47
C ILE A 12 -37.26 8.85 -3.74
N VAL A 13 -37.57 10.06 -3.26
CA VAL A 13 -36.70 11.23 -3.42
C VAL A 13 -35.37 11.03 -2.70
N ALA A 14 -35.39 10.46 -1.49
CA ALA A 14 -34.17 10.14 -0.75
C ALA A 14 -33.30 9.11 -1.47
N LEU A 15 -33.91 8.08 -2.06
CA LEU A 15 -33.19 7.04 -2.80
C LEU A 15 -32.52 7.60 -4.06
N LEU A 16 -33.24 8.43 -4.82
CA LEU A 16 -32.71 9.09 -6.01
C LEU A 16 -31.58 10.08 -5.66
N GLY A 17 -31.76 10.87 -4.60
CA GLY A 17 -30.73 11.78 -4.11
C GLY A 17 -29.46 11.05 -3.66
N SER A 18 -29.60 9.93 -2.96
CA SER A 18 -28.47 9.09 -2.54
C SER A 18 -27.73 8.48 -3.74
N GLY A 19 -28.46 7.99 -4.74
CA GLY A 19 -27.85 7.46 -5.96
C GLY A 19 -27.05 8.51 -6.72
N ILE A 20 -27.62 9.70 -6.92
CA ILE A 20 -26.95 10.82 -7.60
C ILE A 20 -25.71 11.28 -6.81
N ALA A 21 -25.80 11.38 -5.48
CA ALA A 21 -24.68 11.77 -4.64
C ALA A 21 -23.48 10.81 -4.75
N ASN A 22 -23.73 9.51 -4.83
CA ASN A 22 -22.67 8.51 -5.03
C ASN A 22 -22.01 8.61 -6.42
N ILE A 23 -22.79 8.86 -7.47
CA ILE A 23 -22.25 9.07 -8.82
C ILE A 23 -21.39 10.34 -8.85
N LEU A 24 -21.88 11.42 -8.26
CA LEU A 24 -21.14 12.68 -8.17
C LEU A 24 -19.85 12.52 -7.34
N LEU A 25 -19.87 11.73 -6.27
CA LEU A 25 -18.67 11.44 -5.49
C LEU A 25 -17.59 10.78 -6.36
N VAL A 26 -17.94 9.82 -7.19
CA VAL A 26 -16.99 9.13 -8.08
C VAL A 26 -16.52 10.04 -9.23
N VAL A 27 -17.40 10.88 -9.77
CA VAL A 27 -17.08 11.76 -10.91
C VAL A 27 -16.27 12.99 -10.48
N LEU A 28 -16.57 13.55 -9.31
CA LEU A 28 -15.94 14.75 -8.77
C LEU A 28 -14.74 14.44 -7.87
N GLN A 29 -14.56 13.20 -7.44
CA GLN A 29 -13.30 12.80 -6.81
C GLN A 29 -12.18 13.01 -7.83
N PRO A 30 -11.18 13.84 -7.51
CA PRO A 30 -10.00 13.91 -8.34
C PRO A 30 -9.43 12.50 -8.40
N ARG A 31 -9.40 11.91 -9.61
CA ARG A 31 -8.64 10.69 -9.85
C ARG A 31 -7.26 10.98 -9.32
N SER A 32 -6.76 10.13 -8.42
CA SER A 32 -5.38 10.19 -7.95
C SER A 32 -4.49 10.35 -9.18
N SER A 33 -4.03 11.57 -9.41
CA SER A 33 -3.12 11.86 -10.50
C SER A 33 -1.87 11.05 -10.23
N ALA A 34 -1.25 10.51 -11.28
CA ALA A 34 0.08 9.93 -11.15
C ALA A 34 0.96 10.90 -10.36
N PRO A 35 1.73 10.43 -9.36
CA PRO A 35 2.51 11.33 -8.51
C PRO A 35 3.41 12.19 -9.38
N GLU A 36 3.40 13.51 -9.15
CA GLU A 36 4.24 14.44 -9.88
C GLU A 36 5.72 14.04 -9.72
N LEU A 37 6.50 14.12 -10.79
CA LEU A 37 7.94 13.84 -10.75
C LEU A 37 8.60 14.81 -9.74
N GLY A 38 8.98 14.30 -8.57
CA GLY A 38 9.63 15.09 -7.52
C GLY A 38 8.87 15.24 -6.20
N VAL A 39 7.85 14.41 -5.90
CA VAL A 39 7.31 14.38 -4.54
C VAL A 39 8.38 13.83 -3.59
N ALA A 40 9.05 14.71 -2.85
CA ALA A 40 9.89 14.31 -1.73
C ALA A 40 8.98 13.67 -0.66
N TYR A 41 9.07 12.35 -0.52
CA TYR A 41 8.42 11.65 0.57
C TYR A 41 9.24 11.85 1.85
N SER A 42 8.68 12.58 2.82
CA SER A 42 9.29 12.78 4.13
C SER A 42 8.57 11.90 5.15
N ARG A 43 9.29 10.92 5.70
CA ARG A 43 8.80 10.06 6.79
C ARG A 43 9.44 10.51 8.09
N VAL A 44 8.61 10.89 9.05
CA VAL A 44 9.06 11.28 10.39
C VAL A 44 9.20 10.01 11.24
N THR A 45 10.37 9.84 11.85
CA THR A 45 10.66 8.75 12.80
C THR A 45 10.92 9.32 14.19
N SER A 46 10.74 8.51 15.24
CA SER A 46 11.05 8.92 16.62
C SER A 46 12.54 9.03 16.90
N SER A 47 13.36 8.33 16.12
CA SER A 47 14.82 8.29 16.20
C SER A 47 15.41 7.99 14.82
N GLY A 48 16.64 8.43 14.58
CA GLY A 48 17.41 8.06 13.39
C GLY A 48 17.93 6.61 13.45
N PRO A 49 18.56 6.14 12.36
CA PRO A 49 19.23 4.84 12.32
C PRO A 49 20.41 4.81 13.30
N ASP A 50 20.64 3.65 13.94
CA ASP A 50 21.79 3.42 14.83
C ASP A 50 23.07 3.19 14.01
N THR A 51 22.99 2.39 12.95
CA THR A 51 24.11 2.09 12.03
C THR A 51 23.61 1.78 10.62
N LEU A 52 24.42 2.06 9.60
CA LEU A 52 24.14 1.61 8.21
C LEU A 52 25.11 0.51 7.76
N GLU A 53 25.82 -0.11 8.70
CA GLU A 53 26.59 -1.32 8.44
C GLU A 53 25.64 -2.51 8.38
N LEU A 54 25.62 -3.22 7.24
CA LEU A 54 24.65 -4.30 6.96
C LEU A 54 24.71 -5.44 7.97
N ILE A 55 25.91 -5.74 8.49
CA ILE A 55 26.13 -6.85 9.41
C ILE A 55 25.71 -6.48 10.84
N ASP A 56 25.77 -5.18 11.18
CA ASP A 56 25.54 -4.69 12.54
C ASP A 56 24.15 -4.02 12.71
N ALA A 57 23.41 -3.82 11.62
CA ALA A 57 22.08 -3.22 11.64
C ALA A 57 21.06 -4.13 12.32
N TRP A 58 20.58 -3.71 13.49
CA TRP A 58 19.63 -4.48 14.31
C TRP A 58 18.30 -3.75 14.50
N ASP A 59 18.28 -2.42 14.42
CA ASP A 59 17.09 -1.60 14.64
C ASP A 59 16.29 -1.38 13.35
N GLN A 60 15.01 -1.07 13.52
CA GLN A 60 14.09 -0.87 12.40
C GLN A 60 14.48 0.33 11.53
N ALA A 61 14.94 1.44 12.11
CA ALA A 61 15.22 2.65 11.33
C ALA A 61 16.42 2.44 10.39
N SER A 62 17.43 1.72 10.85
CA SER A 62 18.56 1.27 10.01
C SER A 62 18.10 0.35 8.88
N ASN A 63 17.30 -0.67 9.18
CA ASN A 63 16.81 -1.61 8.19
C ASN A 63 15.89 -0.94 7.14
N ASP A 64 14.99 -0.05 7.56
CA ASP A 64 14.11 0.71 6.66
C ASP A 64 14.92 1.57 5.67
N VAL A 65 16.05 2.15 6.10
CA VAL A 65 16.93 2.92 5.23
C VAL A 65 17.74 1.99 4.31
N LEU A 66 18.30 0.90 4.86
CA LEU A 66 19.06 -0.07 4.09
C LEU A 66 18.22 -0.67 2.96
N GLU A 67 16.97 -1.07 3.23
CA GLU A 67 16.04 -1.59 2.22
C GLU A 67 15.81 -0.63 1.04
N GLN A 68 15.96 0.68 1.23
CA GLN A 68 15.79 1.68 0.17
C GLN A 68 17.06 1.95 -0.64
N VAL A 69 18.24 1.68 -0.08
CA VAL A 69 19.53 2.10 -0.68
C VAL A 69 20.40 0.93 -1.11
N VAL A 70 20.19 -0.26 -0.55
CA VAL A 70 20.86 -1.49 -0.97
C VAL A 70 19.90 -2.36 -1.77
N GLU A 71 20.46 -3.23 -2.60
CA GLU A 71 19.68 -4.20 -3.37
C GLU A 71 20.12 -5.61 -3.00
N THR A 72 19.16 -6.45 -2.62
CA THR A 72 19.41 -7.84 -2.21
C THR A 72 19.32 -8.79 -3.40
N LEU A 73 19.74 -10.04 -3.22
CA LEU A 73 19.54 -11.09 -4.23
C LEU A 73 18.06 -11.42 -4.41
N PHE A 74 17.33 -11.45 -3.30
CA PHE A 74 15.91 -11.78 -3.22
C PHE A 74 15.19 -10.81 -2.31
N PHE A 75 13.91 -10.60 -2.55
CA PHE A 75 13.04 -9.79 -1.70
C PHE A 75 11.64 -10.40 -1.62
N TYR A 76 10.75 -9.85 -0.79
CA TYR A 76 9.36 -10.29 -0.71
C TYR A 76 8.47 -9.36 -1.54
N ASP A 77 7.50 -9.93 -2.25
CA ASP A 77 6.49 -9.12 -2.92
C ASP A 77 5.55 -8.53 -1.87
N LEU A 78 5.72 -7.23 -1.59
CA LEU A 78 4.90 -6.49 -0.63
C LEU A 78 3.49 -6.17 -1.16
N THR A 79 3.18 -6.49 -2.43
CA THR A 79 1.85 -6.32 -3.01
C THR A 79 0.95 -7.53 -2.79
N ASP A 80 1.53 -8.68 -2.42
CA ASP A 80 0.83 -9.92 -2.12
C ASP A 80 0.92 -10.25 -0.61
N LEU A 81 -0.21 -10.63 -0.02
CA LEU A 81 -0.31 -10.95 1.40
C LEU A 81 0.44 -12.23 1.77
N ASP A 82 0.61 -13.14 0.81
CA ASP A 82 1.34 -14.39 1.00
C ASP A 82 2.87 -14.19 0.97
N LEU A 83 3.33 -12.95 0.72
CA LEU A 83 4.73 -12.54 0.67
C LEU A 83 5.60 -13.52 -0.13
N PRO A 84 5.24 -13.83 -1.39
CA PRO A 84 6.08 -14.69 -2.21
C PRO A 84 7.44 -14.04 -2.40
N ARG A 85 8.50 -14.86 -2.32
CA ARG A 85 9.86 -14.39 -2.57
C ARG A 85 10.06 -14.16 -4.07
N ILE A 86 10.54 -12.98 -4.42
CA ILE A 86 10.88 -12.56 -5.77
C ILE A 86 12.39 -12.40 -5.94
N ASN A 87 12.83 -12.54 -7.18
CA ASN A 87 14.21 -12.27 -7.58
C ASN A 87 14.38 -10.76 -7.82
N LEU A 88 15.40 -10.16 -7.18
CA LEU A 88 15.89 -8.83 -7.53
C LEU A 88 17.19 -8.98 -8.33
N LEU A 89 18.36 -8.87 -7.68
CA LEU A 89 19.65 -9.06 -8.35
C LEU A 89 19.91 -10.49 -8.84
N ALA A 90 19.22 -11.50 -8.29
CA ALA A 90 19.39 -12.88 -8.70
C ALA A 90 18.71 -13.18 -10.04
N TYR A 91 19.47 -13.56 -11.08
CA TYR A 91 18.87 -13.97 -12.36
C TYR A 91 18.15 -15.32 -12.28
N SER A 92 18.74 -16.28 -11.55
CA SER A 92 18.20 -17.62 -11.35
C SER A 92 18.70 -18.20 -10.05
N TYR A 93 17.93 -19.09 -9.44
CA TYR A 93 18.35 -19.84 -8.27
C TYR A 93 17.85 -21.29 -8.37
N PHE A 94 18.56 -22.19 -7.72
CA PHE A 94 18.10 -23.54 -7.46
C PHE A 94 18.46 -23.91 -6.02
N TRP A 95 17.65 -24.76 -5.41
CA TRP A 95 17.97 -25.34 -4.12
C TRP A 95 18.60 -26.71 -4.36
N GLU A 96 19.80 -26.92 -3.83
CA GLU A 96 20.43 -28.25 -3.85
C GLU A 96 19.74 -29.19 -2.86
N ASP A 97 19.30 -28.66 -1.72
CA ASP A 97 18.48 -29.35 -0.73
C ASP A 97 17.54 -28.33 -0.04
N VAL A 98 16.37 -28.78 0.42
CA VAL A 98 15.39 -28.02 1.21
C VAL A 98 15.64 -28.12 2.73
N THR A 99 16.61 -28.93 3.18
CA THR A 99 16.84 -29.23 4.60
C THR A 99 17.71 -28.21 5.34
N THR A 100 18.41 -27.30 4.65
CA THR A 100 19.32 -26.29 5.27
C THR A 100 18.65 -24.96 5.60
N LEU A 101 17.34 -24.84 5.36
CA LEU A 101 16.51 -23.70 5.78
C LEU A 101 15.74 -24.07 7.06
N HIS A 102 16.45 -24.23 8.17
CA HIS A 102 15.88 -24.33 9.50
C HIS A 102 16.53 -23.31 10.43
#